data_AF-A0AAZ1Y0R3-F1
#
_entry.id   AF-A0AAZ1Y0R3-F1
#
_cell.length_a   1.000
_cell.length_b   1.000
_cell.length_c   1.000
_cell.angle_alpha   90.00
_cell.angle_beta   90.00
_cell.angle_gamma   90.00
#
_symmetry.space_group_name_H-M   'P 1'
#
loop_
_entity.id
_entity.type
_entity.pdbx_description
1 polymer ?
#
loop_
_entity_poly.entity_id
_entity_poly.type
_entity_poly.pdbx_seq_one_letter_code
_entity_poly.pdbx_strand_id
1 'polypeptide(L)' 'EETVLASFPFTAGQYFEMIIRCDSQHFRVAMNGQHQLDYKHRMKELSAINQVEVKGDVTLLAVRVL' A
#
# COMPACT_ATOMS: atom_id res chain seq x y z
N GLU A 1 -9.80 -4.92 -12.34
CA GLU A 1 -8.74 -4.04 -11.80
C GLU A 1 -9.39 -2.86 -11.09
N GLU A 2 -8.68 -2.21 -10.17
CA GLU A 2 -9.14 -0.98 -9.50
C GLU A 2 -8.06 0.08 -9.73
N THR A 3 -8.35 1.09 -10.56
CA THR A 3 -7.35 2.05 -11.08
C THR A 3 -7.67 3.50 -10.73
N VAL A 4 -8.80 3.73 -10.06
CA VAL A 4 -9.28 5.07 -9.74
C VAL A 4 -8.51 5.62 -8.54
N LEU A 5 -7.88 6.77 -8.74
CA LEU A 5 -7.20 7.58 -7.73
C LEU A 5 -7.58 9.05 -7.93
N ALA A 6 -7.54 9.85 -6.87
CA ALA A 6 -7.71 11.30 -7.00
C ALA A 6 -6.55 11.95 -7.77
N SER A 7 -5.33 11.45 -7.56
CA SER A 7 -4.11 11.84 -8.28
C SER A 7 -3.07 10.72 -8.20
N PHE A 8 -2.10 10.72 -9.12
CA PHE A 8 -1.00 9.75 -9.10
C PHE A 8 0.05 10.16 -8.05
N PRO A 9 0.39 9.31 -7.07
CA PRO A 9 1.15 9.74 -5.90
C PRO A 9 2.68 9.61 -6.04
N PHE A 10 3.20 9.18 -7.20
CA PHE A 10 4.63 8.95 -7.40
C PHE A 10 5.23 9.95 -8.38
N THR A 11 6.49 10.29 -8.15
CA THR A 11 7.32 11.07 -9.06
C THR A 11 8.71 10.44 -9.10
N ALA A 12 9.26 10.25 -10.30
CA ALA A 12 10.56 9.57 -10.47
C ALA A 12 11.66 10.28 -9.66
N GLY A 13 12.47 9.50 -8.95
CA GLY A 13 13.57 9.99 -8.12
C GLY A 13 13.15 10.66 -6.81
N GLN A 14 11.86 10.78 -6.52
CA GLN A 14 11.39 11.32 -5.24
C GLN A 14 11.21 10.23 -4.20
N TYR A 15 11.55 10.56 -2.95
CA TYR A 15 11.26 9.72 -1.81
C TYR A 15 9.76 9.61 -1.59
N PHE A 16 9.32 8.44 -1.11
CA PHE A 16 7.96 8.24 -0.63
C PHE A 16 7.93 7.36 0.61
N GLU A 17 6.94 7.60 1.46
CA GLU A 17 6.52 6.70 2.52
C GLU A 17 5.14 6.12 2.16
N MET A 18 5.05 4.78 2.14
CA MET A 18 3.79 4.07 1.92
C MET A 18 3.39 3.36 3.20
N ILE A 19 2.13 3.54 3.61
CA ILE A 19 1.53 2.79 4.73
C ILE A 19 0.36 1.99 4.17
N ILE A 20 0.41 0.67 4.38
CA ILE A 20 -0.68 -0.25 4.08
C ILE A 20 -1.22 -0.75 5.42
N ARG A 21 -2.43 -0.35 5.76
CA ARG A 21 -3.11 -0.76 6.99
C ARG A 21 -4.17 -1.81 6.66
N CYS A 22 -4.13 -2.94 7.37
CA CYS A 22 -5.16 -3.97 7.27
C CYS A 22 -6.27 -3.68 8.30
N ASP A 23 -7.38 -3.09 7.84
CA ASP A 23 -8.59 -2.93 8.66
C ASP A 23 -9.53 -4.13 8.47
N SER A 24 -10.64 -4.17 9.21
CA SER A 24 -11.56 -5.33 9.20
C SER A 24 -12.27 -5.57 7.86
N GLN A 25 -12.45 -4.53 7.03
CA GLN A 25 -13.22 -4.60 5.78
C GLN A 25 -12.39 -4.36 4.51
N HIS A 26 -11.25 -3.68 4.64
CA HIS A 26 -10.40 -3.28 3.52
C HIS A 26 -8.97 -3.07 3.98
N PHE A 27 -8.05 -3.04 3.03
CA PHE A 27 -6.77 -2.39 3.19
C PHE A 27 -6.90 -0.90 2.95
N ARG A 28 -6.33 -0.08 3.81
CA ARG A 28 -6.18 1.36 3.59
C ARG A 28 -4.76 1.68 3.18
N VAL A 29 -4.60 2.41 2.08
CA VAL A 29 -3.29 2.82 1.58
C VAL A 29 -3.14 4.33 1.71
N ALA A 30 -2.03 4.75 2.31
CA ALA A 30 -1.63 6.14 2.41
C ALA A 30 -0.21 6.33 1.86
N MET A 31 0.00 7.49 1.25
CA MET A 31 1.27 7.93 0.67
C MET A 31 1.65 9.27 1.30
N ASN A 32 2.84 9.36 1.90
CA ASN A 32 3.34 10.58 2.54
C ASN A 32 2.33 11.20 3.53
N GLY A 33 1.68 10.37 4.34
CA GLY A 33 0.65 10.77 5.32
C GLY A 33 -0.74 11.07 4.74
N GLN A 34 -0.91 11.06 3.42
CA GLN A 34 -2.20 11.30 2.75
C GLN A 34 -2.86 10.00 2.29
N HIS A 35 -4.13 9.83 2.62
CA HIS A 35 -4.93 8.69 2.16
C HIS A 35 -5.07 8.70 0.62
N GLN A 36 -4.93 7.54 -0.01
CA GLN A 36 -5.03 7.39 -1.47
C GLN A 36 -6.20 6.52 -1.89
N LEU A 37 -6.34 5.34 -1.28
CA LEU A 37 -7.41 4.40 -1.60
C LEU A 37 -7.73 3.45 -0.45
N ASP A 38 -8.94 2.89 -0.51
CA ASP A 38 -9.35 1.71 0.25
C ASP A 38 -9.55 0.55 -0.73
N TYR A 39 -8.91 -0.59 -0.46
CA TYR A 39 -9.03 -1.82 -1.27
C TYR A 39 -9.78 -2.89 -0.48
N LYS A 40 -11.01 -3.23 -0.92
CA LYS A 40 -11.84 -4.21 -0.21
C LYS A 40 -11.20 -5.59 -0.21
N HIS A 41 -11.31 -6.28 0.93
CA HIS A 41 -10.78 -7.64 1.07
C HIS A 41 -11.45 -8.60 0.09
N ARG A 42 -10.65 -9.18 -0.81
CA ARG A 42 -11.09 -10.28 -1.69
C ARG A 42 -10.82 -11.64 -1.05
N MET A 43 -9.67 -11.78 -0.40
CA MET A 43 -9.37 -12.89 0.50
C MET A 43 -9.93 -12.57 1.88
N LYS A 44 -10.76 -13.47 2.42
CA LYS A 44 -11.41 -13.26 3.72
C LYS A 44 -10.56 -13.76 4.90
N GLU A 45 -9.70 -14.74 4.68
CA GLU A 45 -8.80 -15.27 5.70
C GLU A 45 -7.55 -14.39 5.81
N LEU A 46 -7.70 -13.23 6.47
CA LEU A 46 -6.65 -12.22 6.54
C LEU A 46 -5.38 -12.72 7.26
N SER A 47 -5.51 -13.65 8.20
CA SER A 47 -4.40 -14.26 8.93
C SER A 47 -3.47 -15.09 8.04
N ALA A 48 -3.94 -15.56 6.89
CA ALA A 48 -3.11 -16.28 5.93
C ALA A 48 -2.21 -15.34 5.11
N ILE A 49 -2.45 -14.02 5.15
CA ILE A 49 -1.63 -13.01 4.48
C ILE A 49 -0.42 -12.71 5.37
N ASN A 50 0.69 -13.40 5.14
CA ASN A 50 1.88 -13.35 5.99
C ASN A 50 3.18 -13.00 5.24
N GLN A 51 3.07 -12.64 3.96
CA GLN A 51 4.21 -12.32 3.10
C GLN A 51 4.01 -10.96 2.45
N VAL A 52 5.09 -10.18 2.39
CA VAL A 52 5.19 -8.95 1.61
C VAL A 52 6.28 -9.10 0.58
N GLU A 53 6.01 -8.67 -0.65
CA GLU A 53 6.96 -8.66 -1.75
C GLU A 53 6.96 -7.29 -2.41
N VAL A 54 8.16 -6.73 -2.63
CA VAL A 54 8.37 -5.46 -3.33
C VAL A 54 9.29 -5.73 -4.52
N LYS A 55 8.83 -5.37 -5.72
CA LYS A 55 9.52 -5.62 -6.99
C LYS A 55 9.47 -4.37 -7.88
N GLY A 56 10.36 -4.33 -8.87
CA GLY A 56 10.45 -3.26 -9.85
C GLY A 56 11.45 -2.18 -9.48
N ASP A 57 11.35 -1.03 -10.15
CA ASP A 57 12.32 0.05 -10.09
C ASP A 57 12.11 0.92 -8.85
N VAL A 58 12.54 0.42 -7.69
CA VAL A 58 12.47 1.10 -6.41
C VAL A 58 13.73 0.85 -5.58
N THR A 59 14.25 1.92 -4.97
CA THR A 59 15.29 1.80 -3.95
C THR A 59 14.61 1.70 -2.59
N LEU A 60 14.60 0.50 -2.01
CA LEU A 60 13.96 0.26 -0.73
C LEU A 60 14.88 0.70 0.42
N LEU A 61 14.46 1.72 1.17
CA LEU A 61 15.23 2.24 2.30
C LEU A 61 14.91 1.54 3.62
N ALA A 62 13.65 1.23 3.87
CA ALA A 62 13.21 0.52 5.07
C ALA A 62 11.85 -0.15 4.85
N VAL A 63 11.63 -1.27 5.56
CA VAL A 63 10.32 -1.91 5.72
C VAL A 63 10.08 -2.12 7.20
N ARG A 64 8.88 -1.77 7.66
CA ARG A 64 8.45 -1.97 9.05
C ARG A 64 7.07 -2.63 9.05
N VAL A 65 6.94 -3.69 9.83
CA VAL A 65 5.66 -4.36 10.10
C VAL A 65 5.37 -4.13 11.58
N LEU A 66 4.18 -3.63 11.89
CA LEU A 66 3.72 -3.28 13.24
C LEU A 66 2.62 -4.24 13.68
#